data_AF-A0A1A9HBV3-F1
#
_entry.id   AF-A0A1A9HBV3-F1
#
_cell.length_a   1.000
_cell.length_b   1.000
_cell.length_c   1.000
_cell.angle_alpha   90.00
_cell.angle_beta   90.00
_cell.angle_gamma   90.00
#
_symmetry.space_group_name_H-M   'P 1'
#
loop_
_entity.id
_entity.type
_entity.pdbx_description
1 polymer ?
#
loop_
_entity_poly.entity_id
_entity_poly.type
_entity_poly.pdbx_seq_one_letter_code
_entity_poly.pdbx_strand_id
1 'polypeptide(L)'
;MVFCFSGHLTQEIQAHIKSILNEVGFVIARPLDYEIALNDLTSYFGACVKPRPKLPINEHHHIMLKPYISDNPMEKLQGFDFSPLDPHTDFAYLDPPPNFVFIKMIQPDFLGEDFGKNGIVDAFSLVKDNLGSEWIDYLSSHTFFSNQDGTKQFPILTLDEYGLLKVVRFSLSRIMSYYAQNKIKPTKEQSHMLNIFSKLCKEYSSYHSLKKNDILIVNNHLMLHSRGSINALYKDGKLHTRIVEVAFVKSDIL
;
A
#
# COMPACT_ATOMS: atom_id res chain seq x y z
N MET A 1 4.63 -13.22 4.08
CA MET A 1 4.97 -14.14 5.20
C MET A 1 4.02 -13.88 6.37
N VAL A 2 3.53 -14.91 7.05
CA VAL A 2 2.74 -14.75 8.30
C VAL A 2 3.66 -15.06 9.47
N PHE A 3 3.79 -14.12 10.40
CA PHE A 3 4.59 -14.27 11.62
C PHE A 3 3.65 -14.30 12.83
N CYS A 4 3.47 -15.49 13.40
CA CYS A 4 2.66 -15.69 14.59
C CYS A 4 3.51 -15.57 15.85
N PHE A 5 3.01 -14.90 16.89
CA PHE A 5 3.67 -14.85 18.19
C PHE A 5 2.67 -14.81 19.35
N SER A 6 3.10 -15.34 20.49
CA SER A 6 2.37 -15.29 21.76
C SER A 6 2.99 -14.26 22.70
N GLY A 7 2.23 -13.80 23.68
CA GLY A 7 2.66 -12.75 24.62
C GLY A 7 2.59 -11.33 24.06
N HIS A 8 3.07 -10.37 24.86
CA HIS A 8 3.08 -8.94 24.50
C HIS A 8 4.13 -8.63 23.42
N LEU A 9 3.94 -7.51 22.72
CA LEU A 9 4.91 -7.00 21.75
C LEU A 9 6.21 -6.61 22.46
N THR A 10 7.28 -7.40 22.27
CA THR A 10 8.63 -7.14 22.80
C THR A 10 9.54 -6.53 21.73
N GLN A 11 10.66 -5.94 22.15
CA GLN A 11 11.68 -5.45 21.22
C GLN A 11 12.25 -6.55 20.32
N GLU A 12 12.36 -7.79 20.81
CA GLU A 12 12.82 -8.93 20.02
C GLU A 12 11.83 -9.26 18.89
N ILE A 13 10.53 -9.29 19.21
CA ILE A 13 9.45 -9.48 18.23
C ILE A 13 9.47 -8.36 17.19
N GLN A 14 9.60 -7.10 17.63
CA GLN A 14 9.69 -5.94 16.76
C GLN A 14 10.90 -6.01 15.82
N ALA A 15 12.08 -6.38 16.34
CA ALA A 15 13.30 -6.58 15.55
C ALA A 15 13.14 -7.72 14.53
N HIS A 16 12.50 -8.83 14.92
CA HIS A 16 12.23 -9.94 14.02
C HIS A 16 11.29 -9.54 12.88
N ILE A 17 10.20 -8.83 13.18
CA ILE A 17 9.29 -8.26 12.19
C ILE A 17 10.05 -7.34 11.22
N LYS A 18 10.93 -6.46 11.72
CA LYS A 18 11.76 -5.58 10.88
C LYS A 18 12.72 -6.38 9.99
N SER A 19 13.33 -7.45 10.51
CA SER A 19 14.19 -8.36 9.73
C SER A 19 13.44 -9.00 8.56
N ILE A 20 12.24 -9.54 8.82
CA ILE A 20 11.39 -10.12 7.75
C ILE A 20 11.04 -9.06 6.71
N LEU A 21 10.71 -7.84 7.14
CA LEU A 21 10.39 -6.74 6.21
C LEU A 21 11.56 -6.36 5.31
N ASN A 22 12.79 -6.41 5.82
CA ASN A 22 13.98 -6.11 5.03
C ASN A 22 14.32 -7.24 4.03
N GLU A 23 14.01 -8.49 4.37
CA GLU A 23 14.29 -9.65 3.51
C GLU A 23 13.19 -9.89 2.47
N VAL A 24 11.91 -9.79 2.88
CA VAL A 24 10.74 -10.21 2.09
C VAL A 24 9.91 -9.03 1.59
N GLY A 25 10.09 -7.84 2.17
CA GLY A 25 9.33 -6.63 1.80
C GLY A 25 7.92 -6.54 2.43
N PHE A 26 7.39 -7.61 3.02
CA PHE A 26 6.11 -7.57 3.74
C PHE A 26 5.99 -8.64 4.83
N VAL A 27 5.16 -8.40 5.83
CA VAL A 27 4.82 -9.38 6.88
C VAL A 27 3.39 -9.19 7.38
N ILE A 28 2.71 -10.29 7.68
CA ILE A 28 1.47 -10.31 8.44
C ILE A 28 1.83 -10.70 9.87
N ALA A 29 1.89 -9.72 10.76
CA ALA A 29 2.09 -9.94 12.18
C ALA A 29 0.77 -10.40 12.82
N ARG A 30 0.78 -11.60 13.40
CA ARG A 30 -0.39 -12.24 14.01
C ARG A 30 -0.12 -12.54 15.49
N PRO A 31 -0.58 -11.67 16.41
CA PRO A 31 -0.61 -12.02 17.82
C PRO A 31 -1.68 -13.10 18.08
N LEU A 32 -1.33 -14.12 18.87
CA LEU A 32 -2.24 -15.22 19.18
C LEU A 32 -3.13 -14.93 20.39
N ASP A 33 -2.58 -14.25 21.40
CA ASP A 33 -3.20 -14.17 22.74
C ASP A 33 -3.54 -12.73 23.18
N TYR A 34 -3.24 -11.71 22.37
CA TYR A 34 -3.39 -10.31 22.75
C TYR A 34 -3.72 -9.38 21.56
N GLU A 35 -4.46 -8.31 21.81
CA GLU A 35 -4.75 -7.28 20.82
C GLU A 35 -3.65 -6.20 20.78
N ILE A 36 -2.90 -6.13 19.68
CA ILE A 36 -1.85 -5.11 19.50
C ILE A 36 -2.51 -3.79 19.12
N ALA A 37 -2.23 -2.71 19.88
CA ALA A 37 -2.54 -1.37 19.40
C ALA A 37 -1.59 -1.02 18.25
N LEU A 38 -2.13 -0.51 17.14
CA LEU A 38 -1.30 -0.20 15.96
C LEU A 38 -0.16 0.77 16.30
N ASN A 39 -0.39 1.70 17.24
CA ASN A 39 0.57 2.70 17.68
C ASN A 39 1.80 2.09 18.39
N ASP A 40 1.62 1.00 19.14
CA ASP A 40 2.72 0.32 19.84
C ASP A 40 3.73 -0.25 18.85
N LEU A 41 3.24 -0.69 17.69
CA LEU A 41 4.09 -1.21 16.63
C LEU A 41 4.66 -0.09 15.76
N THR A 42 3.84 0.89 15.33
CA THR A 42 4.31 1.96 14.43
C THR A 42 5.39 2.82 15.08
N SER A 43 5.29 3.11 16.38
CA SER A 43 6.27 3.91 17.14
C SER A 43 7.68 3.30 17.17
N TYR A 44 7.81 1.98 17.06
CA TYR A 44 9.11 1.31 16.92
C TYR A 44 9.74 1.53 15.54
N PHE A 45 8.90 1.60 14.49
CA PHE A 45 9.38 1.73 13.12
C PHE A 45 9.71 3.18 12.74
N GLY A 46 9.05 4.16 13.36
CA GLY A 46 9.33 5.57 13.15
C GLY A 46 8.13 6.47 13.40
N ALA A 47 8.12 7.64 12.75
CA ALA A 47 7.07 8.63 12.91
C ALA A 47 5.90 8.40 11.94
N CYS A 48 4.67 8.40 12.46
CA CYS A 48 3.47 8.35 11.62
C CYS A 48 3.31 9.64 10.80
N VAL A 49 3.21 9.49 9.48
CA VAL A 49 2.93 10.58 8.54
C VAL A 49 1.47 10.96 8.63
N LYS A 50 1.20 12.24 8.93
CA LYS A 50 -0.15 12.77 8.96
C LYS A 50 -0.79 12.73 7.57
N PRO A 51 -1.89 11.97 7.38
CA PRO A 51 -2.64 11.96 6.12
C PRO A 51 -3.35 13.31 5.87
N ARG A 52 -3.89 13.50 4.67
CA ARG A 52 -4.57 14.76 4.31
C ARG A 52 -5.75 15.08 5.28
N PRO A 53 -6.06 16.37 5.53
CA PRO A 53 -6.95 16.82 6.61
C PRO A 53 -8.43 16.37 6.56
N LYS A 54 -8.87 15.68 5.49
CA LYS A 54 -10.28 15.31 5.27
C LYS A 54 -10.59 13.83 5.54
N LEU A 55 -9.65 13.10 6.13
CA LEU A 55 -9.81 11.68 6.45
C LEU A 55 -10.17 11.52 7.93
N PRO A 56 -10.89 10.45 8.30
CA PRO A 56 -11.17 10.10 9.70
C PRO A 56 -9.87 9.65 10.39
N ILE A 57 -9.10 10.62 10.85
CA ILE A 57 -7.77 10.44 11.43
C ILE A 57 -7.87 10.50 12.97
N ASN A 58 -7.26 9.53 13.67
CA ASN A 58 -7.17 9.55 15.13
C ASN A 58 -5.97 10.38 15.63
N GLU A 59 -5.80 10.49 16.95
CA GLU A 59 -4.70 11.23 17.60
C GLU A 59 -3.29 10.72 17.25
N HIS A 60 -3.17 9.48 16.78
CA HIS A 60 -1.91 8.86 16.33
C HIS A 60 -1.66 9.01 14.82
N HIS A 61 -2.47 9.82 14.13
CA HIS A 61 -2.44 9.98 12.67
C HIS A 61 -2.84 8.74 11.85
N HIS A 62 -3.52 7.76 12.46
CA HIS A 62 -4.02 6.59 11.75
C HIS A 62 -5.39 6.88 11.13
N ILE A 63 -5.67 6.29 9.98
CA ILE A 63 -6.94 6.41 9.29
C ILE A 63 -7.81 5.20 9.63
N MET A 64 -9.05 5.46 10.05
CA MET A 64 -10.08 4.43 10.13
C MET A 64 -10.80 4.29 8.79
N LEU A 65 -10.43 3.27 8.01
CA LEU A 65 -11.12 2.95 6.77
C LEU A 65 -12.33 2.08 7.07
N LYS A 66 -13.47 2.74 7.19
CA LYS A 66 -14.80 2.13 7.20
C LYS A 66 -15.50 2.51 5.89
N PRO A 67 -15.74 1.58 4.97
CA PRO A 67 -16.53 1.85 3.78
C PRO A 67 -17.87 2.45 4.18
N TYR A 68 -18.28 3.53 3.51
CA TYR A 68 -19.58 4.14 3.70
C TYR A 68 -20.24 4.33 2.34
N ILE A 69 -21.56 4.21 2.32
CA ILE A 69 -22.36 4.58 1.17
C ILE A 69 -22.47 6.11 1.23
N SER A 70 -21.79 6.80 0.32
CA SER A 70 -21.97 8.24 0.13
C SER A 70 -22.48 8.52 -1.27
N ASP A 71 -23.53 9.33 -1.33
CA ASP A 71 -24.07 9.88 -2.57
C ASP A 71 -23.17 11.00 -3.12
N ASN A 72 -22.14 11.43 -2.37
CA ASN A 72 -21.19 12.43 -2.80
C ASN A 72 -20.05 11.77 -3.62
N PRO A 73 -19.99 11.99 -4.95
CA PRO A 73 -18.96 11.39 -5.80
C PRO A 73 -17.54 11.88 -5.46
N MET A 74 -17.38 13.01 -4.76
CA MET A 74 -16.09 13.54 -4.30
C MET A 74 -15.57 12.83 -3.04
N GLU A 75 -16.42 12.08 -2.34
CA GLU A 75 -16.08 11.28 -1.15
C GLU A 75 -15.69 9.84 -1.49
N LYS A 76 -15.69 9.48 -2.80
CA LYS A 76 -15.12 8.23 -3.32
C LYS A 76 -13.58 8.25 -3.27
N LEU A 77 -13.03 8.46 -2.07
CA LEU A 77 -11.62 8.26 -1.79
C LEU A 77 -11.28 6.77 -1.98
N GLN A 78 -10.21 6.50 -2.70
CA GLN A 78 -9.68 5.13 -2.87
C GLN A 78 -9.45 4.52 -1.48
N GLY A 79 -10.10 3.39 -1.20
CA GLY A 79 -10.10 2.75 0.13
C GLY A 79 -11.46 2.71 0.83
N PHE A 80 -12.36 3.65 0.54
CA PHE A 80 -13.72 3.70 1.10
C PHE A 80 -14.79 3.10 0.18
N ASP A 81 -14.43 2.84 -1.09
CA ASP A 81 -15.26 2.12 -2.05
C ASP A 81 -15.20 0.60 -1.80
N PHE A 82 -16.24 -0.11 -2.23
CA PHE A 82 -16.38 -1.57 -2.27
C PHE A 82 -15.61 -2.22 -3.42
N SER A 83 -15.34 -1.47 -4.49
CA SER A 83 -14.58 -1.90 -5.67
C SER A 83 -13.14 -2.31 -5.32
N PRO A 84 -12.52 -3.25 -6.04
CA PRO A 84 -11.12 -3.59 -5.81
C PRO A 84 -10.20 -2.39 -5.99
N LEU A 85 -9.08 -2.38 -5.26
CA LEU A 85 -7.98 -1.44 -5.43
C LEU A 85 -6.88 -2.10 -6.24
N ASP A 86 -6.45 -1.42 -7.29
CA ASP A 86 -5.34 -1.88 -8.13
C ASP A 86 -3.99 -1.81 -7.38
N PRO A 87 -2.99 -2.62 -7.77
CA PRO A 87 -1.65 -2.55 -7.19
C PRO A 87 -1.07 -1.14 -7.21
N HIS A 88 -0.58 -0.68 -6.05
CA HIS A 88 0.00 0.65 -5.88
C HIS A 88 0.95 0.71 -4.69
N THR A 89 1.74 1.78 -4.66
CA THR A 89 2.48 2.29 -3.50
C THR A 89 1.79 3.54 -2.98
N ASP A 90 1.61 3.63 -1.67
CA ASP A 90 0.96 4.77 -1.04
C ASP A 90 1.83 6.03 -1.09
N PHE A 91 1.17 7.17 -1.28
CA PHE A 91 1.82 8.48 -1.36
C PHE A 91 3.01 8.54 -2.33
N ALA A 92 2.94 7.86 -3.46
CA ALA A 92 4.01 7.84 -4.47
C ALA A 92 4.49 9.24 -4.92
N TYR A 93 3.68 10.28 -4.72
CA TYR A 93 3.98 11.68 -5.04
C TYR A 93 4.77 12.43 -3.95
N LEU A 94 4.98 11.84 -2.77
CA LEU A 94 5.83 12.43 -1.73
C LEU A 94 7.29 12.08 -1.99
N ASP A 95 8.19 12.94 -1.52
CA ASP A 95 9.63 12.73 -1.62
C ASP A 95 10.34 13.02 -0.28
N PRO A 96 10.79 11.97 0.43
CA PRO A 96 10.52 10.56 0.18
C PRO A 96 9.06 10.18 0.50
N PRO A 97 8.49 9.13 -0.13
CA PRO A 97 7.24 8.52 0.33
C PRO A 97 7.45 7.83 1.69
N PRO A 98 6.37 7.50 2.43
CA PRO A 98 6.47 6.70 3.65
C PRO A 98 7.20 5.38 3.37
N ASN A 99 8.03 4.93 4.30
CA ASN A 99 8.78 3.67 4.20
C ASN A 99 7.84 2.47 4.35
N PHE A 100 6.86 2.56 5.25
CA PHE A 100 5.99 1.45 5.58
C PHE A 100 4.51 1.85 5.56
N VAL A 101 3.67 0.91 5.11
CA VAL A 101 2.22 0.94 5.31
C VAL A 101 1.85 -0.16 6.30
N PHE A 102 1.08 0.21 7.31
CA PHE A 102 0.50 -0.72 8.28
C PHE A 102 -1.01 -0.77 8.09
N ILE A 103 -1.58 -1.98 8.01
CA ILE A 103 -3.00 -2.22 7.87
C ILE A 103 -3.41 -3.21 8.97
N LYS A 104 -3.99 -2.70 10.05
CA LYS A 104 -4.56 -3.51 11.13
C LYS A 104 -6.00 -3.89 10.78
N MET A 105 -6.30 -5.18 10.83
CA MET A 105 -7.63 -5.71 10.61
C MET A 105 -8.49 -5.56 11.86
N ILE A 106 -9.45 -4.64 11.82
CA ILE A 106 -10.39 -4.43 12.93
C ILE A 106 -11.61 -5.35 12.79
N GLN A 107 -12.13 -5.43 11.58
CA GLN A 107 -13.27 -6.28 11.23
C GLN A 107 -13.07 -6.85 9.82
N PRO A 108 -12.91 -8.19 9.65
CA PRO A 108 -12.84 -8.79 8.33
C PRO A 108 -14.18 -8.70 7.57
N ASP A 109 -14.17 -9.02 6.29
CA ASP A 109 -15.40 -9.08 5.48
C ASP A 109 -16.34 -10.15 6.02
N PHE A 110 -17.64 -9.84 6.09
CA PHE A 110 -18.63 -10.74 6.69
C PHE A 110 -18.98 -11.93 5.80
N LEU A 111 -18.66 -11.87 4.50
CA LEU A 111 -18.81 -13.02 3.59
C LEU A 111 -17.63 -13.99 3.63
N GLY A 112 -16.59 -13.70 4.42
CA GLY A 112 -15.47 -14.60 4.67
C GLY A 112 -14.18 -14.24 3.94
N GLU A 113 -13.22 -15.16 4.00
CA GLU A 113 -11.81 -14.90 3.64
C GLU A 113 -11.57 -14.68 2.15
N ASP A 114 -12.53 -15.00 1.28
CA ASP A 114 -12.43 -14.79 -0.18
C ASP A 114 -12.57 -13.34 -0.61
N PHE A 115 -13.10 -12.48 0.26
CA PHE A 115 -13.32 -11.06 -0.01
C PHE A 115 -12.28 -10.19 0.70
N GLY A 116 -11.90 -9.08 0.05
CA GLY A 116 -10.98 -8.10 0.61
C GLY A 116 -9.56 -8.61 0.83
N LYS A 117 -9.14 -9.69 0.13
CA LYS A 117 -7.75 -10.17 0.14
C LYS A 117 -6.79 -9.05 -0.23
N ASN A 118 -5.66 -8.96 0.47
CA ASN A 118 -4.63 -7.97 0.18
C ASN A 118 -3.63 -8.60 -0.80
N GLY A 119 -3.53 -8.05 -2.00
CA GLY A 119 -2.52 -8.48 -2.95
C GLY A 119 -1.19 -7.80 -2.65
N ILE A 120 -0.09 -8.53 -2.81
CA ILE A 120 1.27 -8.06 -2.59
C ILE A 120 2.15 -8.52 -3.75
N VAL A 121 2.92 -7.61 -4.33
CA VAL A 121 3.85 -7.90 -5.43
C VAL A 121 5.13 -7.08 -5.31
N ASP A 122 6.28 -7.75 -5.47
CA ASP A 122 7.58 -7.11 -5.68
C ASP A 122 7.67 -6.69 -7.16
N ALA A 123 7.47 -5.39 -7.40
CA ALA A 123 7.44 -4.87 -8.76
C ALA A 123 8.80 -4.91 -9.46
N PHE A 124 9.91 -4.81 -8.73
CA PHE A 124 11.22 -4.77 -9.35
C PHE A 124 11.67 -6.15 -9.78
N SER A 125 11.55 -7.15 -8.90
CA SER A 125 11.81 -8.55 -9.25
C SER A 125 10.90 -9.02 -10.38
N LEU A 126 9.62 -8.63 -10.36
CA LEU A 126 8.68 -8.89 -11.45
C LEU A 126 9.19 -8.40 -12.81
N VAL A 127 9.62 -7.13 -12.89
CA VAL A 127 10.14 -6.55 -14.15
C VAL A 127 11.44 -7.24 -14.56
N LYS A 128 12.36 -7.44 -13.61
CA LYS A 128 13.64 -8.08 -13.87
C LYS A 128 13.48 -9.48 -14.44
N ASP A 129 12.60 -10.28 -13.86
CA ASP A 129 12.45 -11.70 -14.18
C ASP A 129 11.59 -11.95 -15.44
N ASN A 130 10.70 -11.02 -15.80
CA ASN A 130 9.72 -11.24 -16.88
C ASN A 130 9.91 -10.34 -18.10
N LEU A 131 10.54 -9.18 -17.95
CA LEU A 131 10.58 -8.14 -18.99
C LEU A 131 12.01 -7.74 -19.40
N GLY A 132 12.99 -7.98 -18.53
CA GLY A 132 14.40 -7.73 -18.81
C GLY A 132 14.86 -6.29 -18.57
N SER A 133 16.13 -6.03 -18.84
CA SER A 133 16.82 -4.77 -18.47
C SER A 133 16.29 -3.55 -19.20
N GLU A 134 15.84 -3.68 -20.46
CA GLU A 134 15.29 -2.55 -21.23
C GLU A 134 14.07 -1.92 -20.53
N TRP A 135 13.26 -2.75 -19.86
CA TRP A 135 12.13 -2.25 -19.08
C TRP A 135 12.56 -1.56 -17.79
N ILE A 136 13.60 -2.07 -17.14
CA ILE A 136 14.21 -1.42 -15.98
C ILE A 136 14.74 -0.04 -16.37
N ASP A 137 15.48 0.04 -17.47
CA ASP A 137 16.04 1.28 -18.00
C ASP A 137 14.92 2.28 -18.32
N TYR A 138 13.87 1.82 -19.00
CA TYR A 138 12.74 2.70 -19.35
C TYR A 138 12.00 3.20 -18.11
N LEU A 139 11.61 2.30 -17.20
CA LEU A 139 10.84 2.64 -16.00
C LEU A 139 11.63 3.49 -15.00
N SER A 140 12.96 3.48 -15.07
CA SER A 140 13.84 4.27 -14.21
C SER A 140 14.29 5.61 -14.81
N SER A 141 14.35 5.73 -16.13
CA SER A 141 14.80 6.95 -16.82
C SER A 141 13.66 7.89 -17.23
N HIS A 142 12.43 7.38 -17.36
CA HIS A 142 11.30 8.18 -17.83
C HIS A 142 10.45 8.70 -16.68
N THR A 143 10.02 9.96 -16.80
CA THR A 143 9.04 10.54 -15.87
C THR A 143 7.63 10.11 -16.23
N PHE A 144 6.85 9.74 -15.21
CA PHE A 144 5.44 9.38 -15.36
C PHE A 144 4.49 10.34 -14.63
N PHE A 145 4.95 10.99 -13.56
CA PHE A 145 4.14 11.90 -12.77
C PHE A 145 5.00 12.82 -11.89
N SER A 146 4.37 13.72 -11.13
CA SER A 146 5.04 14.67 -10.25
C SER A 146 4.47 14.69 -8.82
N ASN A 147 5.21 15.36 -7.92
CA ASN A 147 4.70 15.76 -6.62
C ASN A 147 3.53 16.76 -6.76
N GLN A 148 2.88 17.10 -5.65
CA GLN A 148 1.64 17.90 -5.68
C GLN A 148 1.80 19.30 -6.27
N ASP A 149 2.97 19.93 -6.10
CA ASP A 149 3.27 21.28 -6.59
C ASP A 149 3.97 21.27 -7.98
N GLY A 150 4.22 20.09 -8.55
CA GLY A 150 4.86 19.94 -9.86
C GLY A 150 6.36 20.22 -9.89
N THR A 151 7.00 20.48 -8.74
CA THR A 151 8.43 20.85 -8.67
C THR A 151 9.37 19.66 -8.86
N LYS A 152 8.90 18.43 -8.58
CA LYS A 152 9.67 17.20 -8.76
C LYS A 152 8.90 16.21 -9.62
N GLN A 153 9.61 15.67 -10.59
CA GLN A 153 9.15 14.64 -11.50
C GLN A 153 9.74 13.30 -11.09
N PHE A 154 8.96 12.23 -11.20
CA PHE A 154 9.36 10.92 -10.73
C PHE A 154 9.25 9.84 -11.81
N PRO A 155 10.27 8.95 -11.89
CA PRO A 155 10.14 7.66 -12.56
C PRO A 155 9.33 6.67 -11.71
N ILE A 156 8.98 5.53 -12.31
CA ILE A 156 8.33 4.43 -11.57
C ILE A 156 9.36 3.70 -10.70
N LEU A 157 10.57 3.47 -11.22
CA LEU A 157 11.67 2.85 -10.48
C LEU A 157 12.73 3.92 -10.19
N THR A 158 13.17 4.05 -8.94
CA THR A 158 14.35 4.87 -8.62
C THR A 158 15.45 3.95 -8.16
N LEU A 159 16.57 3.97 -8.87
CA LEU A 159 17.76 3.18 -8.57
C LEU A 159 18.83 4.04 -7.88
N ASP A 160 19.73 3.41 -7.14
CA ASP A 160 20.95 4.05 -6.63
C ASP A 160 22.07 4.04 -7.68
N GLU A 161 23.24 4.55 -7.31
CA GLU A 161 24.42 4.61 -8.18
C GLU A 161 24.96 3.23 -8.61
N TYR A 162 24.57 2.16 -7.91
CA TYR A 162 24.94 0.78 -8.21
C TYR A 162 23.84 0.02 -8.97
N GLY A 163 22.73 0.70 -9.31
CA GLY A 163 21.58 0.09 -9.98
C GLY A 163 20.67 -0.71 -9.05
N LEU A 164 20.82 -0.59 -7.72
CA LEU A 164 19.92 -1.22 -6.75
C LEU A 164 18.65 -0.37 -6.58
N LEU A 165 17.51 -1.05 -6.44
CA LEU A 165 16.24 -0.37 -6.22
C LEU A 165 16.22 0.37 -4.89
N LYS A 166 16.02 1.69 -4.94
CA LYS A 166 15.74 2.51 -3.75
C LYS A 166 14.27 2.62 -3.44
N VAL A 167 13.45 2.86 -4.47
CA VAL A 167 12.01 3.07 -4.29
C VAL A 167 11.24 2.81 -5.57
N VAL A 168 10.11 2.12 -5.44
CA VAL A 168 9.07 1.99 -6.47
C VAL A 168 7.99 3.03 -6.19
N ARG A 169 7.56 3.71 -7.24
CA ARG A 169 6.54 4.77 -7.21
C ARG A 169 5.49 4.47 -8.25
N PHE A 170 4.43 3.80 -7.83
CA PHE A 170 3.38 3.39 -8.75
C PHE A 170 1.97 3.60 -8.19
N SER A 171 1.15 4.31 -8.93
CA SER A 171 -0.30 4.36 -8.75
C SER A 171 -0.89 4.77 -10.09
N LEU A 172 -1.52 3.83 -10.79
CA LEU A 172 -2.05 4.10 -12.13
C LEU A 172 -3.05 5.26 -12.11
N SER A 173 -3.93 5.30 -11.10
CA SER A 173 -4.89 6.41 -10.92
C SER A 173 -4.17 7.76 -10.76
N ARG A 174 -3.07 7.80 -10.01
CA ARG A 174 -2.28 9.02 -9.81
C ARG A 174 -1.57 9.46 -11.08
N ILE A 175 -0.96 8.53 -11.81
CA ILE A 175 -0.28 8.78 -13.09
C ILE A 175 -1.28 9.31 -14.12
N MET A 176 -2.43 8.66 -14.26
CA MET A 176 -3.47 9.09 -15.19
C MET A 176 -4.08 10.44 -14.78
N SER A 177 -4.24 10.68 -13.47
CA SER A 177 -4.67 11.97 -12.94
C SER A 177 -3.67 13.09 -13.27
N TYR A 178 -2.37 12.82 -13.18
CA TYR A 178 -1.33 13.77 -13.58
C TYR A 178 -1.43 14.14 -15.07
N TYR A 179 -1.56 13.16 -15.96
CA TYR A 179 -1.72 13.42 -17.38
C TYR A 179 -2.97 14.26 -17.66
N ALA A 180 -4.11 13.90 -17.05
CA ALA A 180 -5.36 14.63 -17.21
C ALA A 180 -5.27 16.08 -16.70
N GLN A 181 -4.72 16.30 -15.50
CA GLN A 181 -4.59 17.63 -14.89
C GLN A 181 -3.71 18.57 -15.71
N ASN A 182 -2.63 18.03 -16.29
CA ASN A 182 -1.69 18.79 -17.11
C ASN A 182 -2.12 18.88 -18.59
N LYS A 183 -3.28 18.32 -18.95
CA LYS A 183 -3.80 18.27 -20.33
C LYS A 183 -2.80 17.68 -21.33
N ILE A 184 -1.97 16.75 -20.86
CA ILE A 184 -1.01 16.00 -21.67
C ILE A 184 -1.52 14.56 -21.85
N LYS A 185 -1.08 13.90 -22.92
CA LYS A 185 -1.38 12.49 -23.16
C LYS A 185 -0.12 11.67 -22.96
N PRO A 186 -0.20 10.47 -22.36
CA PRO A 186 0.92 9.53 -22.40
C PRO A 186 1.28 9.24 -23.85
N THR A 187 2.57 9.03 -24.11
CA THR A 187 3.01 8.49 -25.41
C THR A 187 2.43 7.08 -25.62
N LYS A 188 2.47 6.59 -26.87
CA LYS A 188 2.08 5.20 -27.17
C LYS A 188 2.89 4.20 -26.35
N GLU A 189 4.19 4.48 -26.21
CA GLU A 189 5.12 3.69 -25.44
C GLU A 189 4.80 3.73 -23.94
N GLN A 190 4.64 4.92 -23.35
CA GLN A 190 4.22 5.04 -21.93
C GLN A 190 2.90 4.30 -21.66
N SER A 191 1.93 4.41 -22.58
CA SER A 191 0.65 3.70 -22.46
C SER A 191 0.83 2.19 -22.51
N HIS A 192 1.66 1.69 -23.43
CA HIS A 192 1.99 0.27 -23.53
C HIS A 192 2.66 -0.23 -22.24
N MET A 193 3.69 0.48 -21.77
CA MET A 193 4.43 0.16 -20.56
C MET A 193 3.53 0.11 -19.32
N LEU A 194 2.70 1.14 -19.12
CA LEU A 194 1.77 1.21 -17.99
C LEU A 194 0.76 0.06 -18.01
N ASN A 195 0.23 -0.30 -19.18
CA ASN A 195 -0.74 -1.37 -19.32
C ASN A 195 -0.12 -2.75 -19.01
N ILE A 196 1.04 -3.05 -19.57
CA ILE A 196 1.74 -4.33 -19.34
C ILE A 196 2.19 -4.43 -17.88
N PHE A 197 2.81 -3.38 -17.35
CA PHE A 197 3.26 -3.35 -15.96
C PHE A 197 2.09 -3.54 -14.98
N SER A 198 0.98 -2.82 -15.19
CA SER A 198 -0.23 -2.97 -14.36
C SER A 198 -0.82 -4.37 -14.44
N LYS A 199 -0.85 -4.98 -15.64
CA LYS A 199 -1.35 -6.33 -15.85
C LYS A 199 -0.49 -7.34 -15.10
N LEU A 200 0.82 -7.29 -15.25
CA LEU A 200 1.75 -8.19 -14.58
C LEU A 200 1.68 -8.04 -13.06
N CYS A 201 1.60 -6.82 -12.53
CA CYS A 201 1.45 -6.61 -11.09
C CYS A 201 0.20 -7.31 -10.54
N LYS A 202 -0.92 -7.29 -11.29
CA LYS A 202 -2.16 -7.98 -10.89
C LYS A 202 -2.04 -9.50 -10.97
N GLU A 203 -1.41 -10.00 -12.04
CA GLU A 203 -1.25 -11.42 -12.33
C GLU A 203 -0.31 -12.12 -11.34
N TYR A 204 0.79 -11.45 -10.97
CA TYR A 204 1.82 -11.99 -10.06
C TYR A 204 1.64 -11.57 -8.60
N SER A 205 0.52 -10.91 -8.27
CA SER A 205 0.18 -10.59 -6.88
C SER A 205 -0.08 -11.87 -6.09
N SER A 206 0.57 -11.98 -4.93
CA SER A 206 0.21 -12.96 -3.91
C SER A 206 -0.93 -12.38 -3.05
N TYR A 207 -2.03 -13.11 -2.89
CA TYR A 207 -3.23 -12.62 -2.20
C TYR A 207 -3.36 -13.23 -0.80
N HIS A 208 -3.49 -12.36 0.21
CA HIS A 208 -3.52 -12.75 1.61
C HIS A 208 -4.77 -12.24 2.33
N SER A 209 -5.52 -13.15 2.93
CA SER A 209 -6.64 -12.82 3.83
C SER A 209 -6.09 -12.44 5.21
N LEU A 210 -6.68 -11.42 5.84
CA LEU A 210 -6.35 -10.99 7.20
C LEU A 210 -7.48 -11.37 8.14
N LYS A 211 -7.12 -12.00 9.26
CA LYS A 211 -8.02 -12.26 10.38
C LYS A 211 -8.13 -11.00 11.23
N LYS A 212 -9.18 -10.93 12.06
CA LYS A 212 -9.28 -9.88 13.08
C LYS A 212 -7.99 -9.84 13.88
N ASN A 213 -7.46 -8.64 14.12
CA ASN A 213 -6.23 -8.34 14.84
C ASN A 213 -4.91 -8.67 14.10
N ASP A 214 -4.96 -9.21 12.89
CA ASP A 214 -3.76 -9.25 12.05
C ASP A 214 -3.32 -7.84 11.68
N ILE A 215 -2.00 -7.62 11.61
CA ILE A 215 -1.40 -6.40 11.07
C ILE A 215 -0.57 -6.77 9.86
N LEU A 216 -1.01 -6.35 8.67
CA LEU A 216 -0.20 -6.39 7.47
C LEU A 216 0.72 -5.17 7.45
N ILE A 217 2.02 -5.42 7.31
CA ILE A 217 3.04 -4.39 7.18
C ILE A 217 3.70 -4.58 5.82
N VAL A 218 3.78 -3.49 5.05
CA VAL A 218 4.32 -3.48 3.70
C VAL A 218 5.45 -2.47 3.65
N ASN A 219 6.62 -2.87 3.15
CA ASN A 219 7.66 -1.95 2.74
C ASN A 219 7.21 -1.24 1.46
N ASN A 220 6.70 -0.03 1.65
CA ASN A 220 6.09 0.79 0.61
C ASN A 220 7.11 1.30 -0.43
N HIS A 221 8.40 1.17 -0.14
CA HIS A 221 9.46 1.49 -1.11
C HIS A 221 9.74 0.33 -2.07
N LEU A 222 9.42 -0.91 -1.70
CA LEU A 222 9.78 -2.10 -2.50
C LEU A 222 8.57 -2.81 -3.07
N MET A 223 7.46 -2.84 -2.32
CA MET A 223 6.30 -3.65 -2.63
C MET A 223 5.11 -2.78 -3.04
N LEU A 224 4.40 -3.22 -4.07
CA LEU A 224 3.04 -2.75 -4.34
C LEU A 224 2.08 -3.60 -3.53
N HIS A 225 1.01 -2.96 -3.07
CA HIS A 225 -0.10 -3.65 -2.44
C HIS A 225 -1.43 -3.29 -3.12
N SER A 226 -2.40 -4.17 -2.97
CA SER A 226 -3.73 -4.06 -3.58
C SER A 226 -4.78 -4.62 -2.65
N ARG A 227 -6.06 -4.46 -3.01
CA ARG A 227 -7.17 -5.03 -2.23
C ARG A 227 -8.22 -5.59 -3.18
N GLY A 228 -8.69 -6.81 -2.90
CA GLY A 228 -9.88 -7.36 -3.54
C GLY A 228 -11.14 -6.54 -3.26
N SER A 229 -12.23 -6.91 -3.94
CA SER A 229 -13.56 -6.36 -3.65
C SER A 229 -14.00 -6.71 -2.23
N ILE A 230 -14.79 -5.83 -1.63
CA ILE A 230 -15.34 -5.98 -0.29
C ILE A 230 -16.85 -5.75 -0.31
N ASN A 231 -17.54 -6.23 0.71
CA ASN A 231 -19.00 -6.18 0.77
C ASN A 231 -19.49 -5.25 1.88
N ALA A 232 -20.74 -4.82 1.72
CA ALA A 232 -21.52 -4.16 2.76
C ALA A 232 -22.91 -4.77 2.85
N LEU A 233 -23.37 -4.98 4.09
CA LEU A 233 -24.74 -5.33 4.40
C LEU A 233 -25.23 -4.43 5.53
N TYR A 234 -26.31 -3.69 5.31
CA TYR A 234 -27.00 -2.99 6.38
C TYR A 234 -28.11 -3.88 6.93
N LYS A 235 -27.97 -4.32 8.19
CA LYS A 235 -28.93 -5.21 8.85
C LYS A 235 -29.07 -4.81 10.32
N ASP A 236 -30.29 -4.84 10.85
CA ASP A 236 -30.59 -4.57 12.26
C ASP A 236 -30.03 -3.23 12.78
N GLY A 237 -30.04 -2.21 11.91
CA GLY A 237 -29.50 -0.88 12.22
C GLY A 237 -27.96 -0.81 12.26
N LYS A 238 -27.26 -1.85 11.80
CA LYS A 238 -25.79 -1.94 11.79
C LYS A 238 -25.26 -2.19 10.39
N LEU A 239 -24.18 -1.50 10.04
CA LEU A 239 -23.42 -1.76 8.82
C LEU A 239 -22.38 -2.85 9.07
N HIS A 240 -22.55 -3.99 8.39
CA HIS A 240 -21.58 -5.07 8.32
C HIS A 240 -20.69 -4.86 7.11
N THR A 241 -19.42 -4.56 7.35
CA THR A 241 -18.42 -4.34 6.30
C THR A 241 -17.01 -4.56 6.85
N ARG A 242 -16.01 -4.67 5.98
CA ARG A 242 -14.60 -4.72 6.37
C ARG A 242 -14.17 -3.38 6.97
N ILE A 243 -13.52 -3.38 8.13
CA ILE A 243 -12.95 -2.19 8.77
C ILE A 243 -11.47 -2.43 9.02
N VAL A 244 -10.65 -1.47 8.61
CA VAL A 244 -9.21 -1.47 8.90
C VAL A 244 -8.75 -0.14 9.46
N GLU A 245 -7.74 -0.20 10.31
CA GLU A 245 -6.96 0.95 10.75
C GLU A 245 -5.66 0.97 9.95
N VAL A 246 -5.33 2.11 9.34
CA VAL A 246 -4.16 2.25 8.47
C VAL A 246 -3.22 3.32 9.00
N ALA A 247 -1.93 3.02 9.03
CA ALA A 247 -0.88 3.97 9.39
C ALA A 247 0.22 3.99 8.33
N PHE A 248 0.81 5.16 8.12
CA PHE A 248 1.94 5.36 7.21
C PHE A 248 3.13 5.83 8.03
N VAL A 249 4.25 5.12 7.96
CA VAL A 249 5.39 5.39 8.82
C VAL A 249 6.58 5.85 7.98
N LYS A 250 7.19 6.96 8.40
CA LYS A 250 8.52 7.38 7.96
C LYS A 250 9.55 6.97 9.00
N SER A 251 10.60 6.33 8.53
CA SER A 251 11.75 5.93 9.33
C SER A 251 12.99 6.64 8.82
N ASP A 252 13.76 7.23 9.73
CA ASP A 252 15.07 7.81 9.43
C ASP A 252 16.15 6.72 9.29
N ILE A 253 15.80 5.45 9.56
CA ILE A 253 16.71 4.31 9.60
C ILE A 253 16.16 3.18 8.71
N LEU A 254 16.62 3.15 7.46
CA LEU A 254 16.59 1.96 6.60
C LEU A 254 17.94 1.24 6.71
#